data_AF-A0A2D5BQR7-F1
#
_entry.id   AF-A0A2D5BQR7-F1
#
_cell.length_a   1.000
_cell.length_b   1.000
_cell.length_c   1.000
_cell.angle_alpha   90.00
_cell.angle_beta   90.00
_cell.angle_gamma   90.00
#
_symmetry.space_group_name_H-M   'P 1'
#
loop_
_entity.id
_entity.type
_entity.pdbx_description
1 polymer ?
#
loop_
_entity_poly.entity_id
_entity_poly.type
_entity_poly.pdbx_seq_one_letter_code
_entity_poly.pdbx_strand_id
1 'polypeptide(L)'
;MEILPMLGVMFLIFYFLLIRPQNKERRQQQVMRSSLKKGDKVLTQGGIVASIRDVKEKEVVLDIDGAKIRIVRDAVVRVLEAKDAETATV
;
A
#
# COMPACT_ATOMS: atom_id res chain seq x y z
N MET A 1 0.15 -20.43 -42.09
CA MET A 1 -0.97 -19.83 -41.33
C MET A 1 -1.38 -20.70 -40.12
N GLU A 2 -0.44 -21.40 -39.47
CA GLU A 2 -0.75 -22.31 -38.33
C GLU A 2 -0.29 -21.79 -36.96
N ILE A 3 0.48 -20.70 -36.92
CA ILE A 3 0.98 -20.07 -35.69
C ILE A 3 -0.05 -19.17 -34.98
N LEU A 4 -1.10 -18.76 -35.69
CA LEU A 4 -2.14 -17.86 -35.17
C LEU A 4 -3.00 -18.48 -34.04
N PRO A 5 -3.49 -19.74 -34.14
CA PRO A 5 -4.22 -20.38 -33.04
C PRO A 5 -3.35 -20.65 -31.81
N MET A 6 -2.09 -21.07 -32.01
CA MET A 6 -1.15 -21.33 -30.91
C MET A 6 -0.79 -20.04 -30.15
N LEU A 7 -0.60 -18.92 -30.86
CA LEU A 7 -0.34 -17.62 -30.24
C LEU A 7 -1.56 -17.08 -29.45
N GLY A 8 -2.78 -17.33 -29.93
CA GLY A 8 -4.01 -16.92 -29.24
C GLY A 8 -4.23 -17.62 -27.89
N VAL A 9 -3.96 -18.93 -27.82
CA VAL A 9 -4.05 -19.68 -26.55
C VAL A 9 -2.99 -19.21 -25.56
N MET A 10 -1.76 -18.95 -26.02
CA MET A 10 -0.70 -18.44 -25.18
C MET A 10 -1.04 -17.05 -24.62
N PHE A 11 -1.58 -16.15 -25.44
CA PHE A 11 -2.06 -14.82 -24.99
C PHE A 11 -3.18 -14.92 -23.95
N LEU A 12 -4.15 -15.83 -24.13
CA LEU A 12 -5.22 -16.07 -23.16
C LEU A 12 -4.68 -16.51 -21.80
N ILE A 13 -3.71 -17.43 -21.78
CA ILE A 13 -3.08 -17.92 -20.55
C ILE A 13 -2.29 -16.80 -19.86
N PHE A 14 -1.46 -16.04 -20.57
CA PHE A 14 -0.71 -14.92 -20.00
C PHE A 14 -1.62 -13.78 -19.53
N TYR A 15 -2.70 -13.47 -20.25
CA TYR A 15 -3.69 -12.47 -19.85
C TYR A 15 -4.38 -12.88 -18.53
N PHE A 16 -4.78 -14.15 -18.41
CA PHE A 16 -5.43 -14.66 -17.20
C PHE A 16 -4.47 -14.77 -16.01
N LEU A 17 -3.21 -15.13 -16.24
CA LEU A 17 -2.17 -15.21 -15.21
C LEU A 17 -1.68 -13.86 -14.71
N LEU A 18 -1.69 -12.79 -15.51
CA LEU A 18 -1.22 -11.45 -15.08
C LEU A 18 -2.32 -10.57 -14.45
N ILE A 19 -3.56 -10.63 -14.93
CA ILE A 19 -4.67 -9.81 -14.40
C ILE A 19 -5.14 -10.28 -13.02
N ARG A 20 -5.15 -11.59 -12.77
CA ARG A 20 -5.59 -12.17 -11.50
C ARG A 20 -4.70 -11.81 -10.29
N PRO A 21 -3.36 -11.84 -10.38
CA PRO A 21 -2.49 -11.47 -9.26
C PRO A 21 -2.46 -9.96 -9.00
N GLN A 22 -2.45 -9.11 -10.03
CA GLN A 22 -2.29 -7.65 -9.85
C GLN A 22 -3.41 -7.00 -9.04
N ASN A 23 -4.65 -7.45 -9.24
CA ASN A 23 -5.79 -6.86 -8.53
C ASN A 23 -5.75 -7.14 -7.02
N LYS A 24 -5.04 -8.19 -6.58
CA LYS A 24 -4.94 -8.54 -5.16
C LYS A 24 -4.01 -7.56 -4.42
N GLU A 25 -2.88 -7.21 -5.00
CA GLU A 25 -1.93 -6.27 -4.40
C GLU A 25 -2.47 -4.84 -4.35
N ARG A 26 -3.14 -4.37 -5.42
CA ARG A 26 -3.76 -3.04 -5.44
C ARG A 26 -4.85 -2.89 -4.38
N ARG A 27 -5.66 -3.93 -4.18
CA ARG A 27 -6.71 -3.95 -3.14
C ARG A 27 -6.10 -3.96 -1.73
N GLN A 28 -5.05 -4.74 -1.50
CA GLN A 28 -4.36 -4.78 -0.21
C GLN A 28 -3.73 -3.42 0.15
N GLN A 29 -3.12 -2.74 -0.82
CA GLN A 29 -2.57 -1.40 -0.61
C GLN A 29 -3.66 -0.35 -0.31
N GLN A 30 -4.82 -0.44 -0.96
CA GLN A 30 -5.95 0.44 -0.65
C GLN A 30 -6.51 0.21 0.76
N VAL A 31 -6.69 -1.05 1.16
CA VAL A 31 -7.17 -1.40 2.51
C VAL A 31 -6.17 -0.91 3.57
N MET A 32 -4.87 -1.10 3.35
CA MET A 32 -3.83 -0.61 4.25
C MET A 32 -3.85 0.91 4.40
N ARG A 33 -4.05 1.64 3.30
CA ARG A 33 -4.18 3.09 3.34
C ARG A 33 -5.41 3.49 4.14
N SER A 34 -6.51 2.76 4.02
CA SER A 34 -7.75 3.02 4.75
C SER A 34 -7.62 2.86 6.27
N SER A 35 -6.72 2.00 6.73
CA SER A 35 -6.49 1.72 8.16
C SER A 35 -5.50 2.65 8.86
N LEU A 36 -4.93 3.65 8.17
CA LEU A 36 -3.99 4.61 8.77
C LEU A 36 -4.68 5.49 9.81
N LYS A 37 -4.15 5.51 11.04
CA LYS A 37 -4.67 6.31 12.16
C LYS A 37 -3.62 7.31 12.68
N LYS A 38 -4.10 8.32 13.41
CA LYS A 38 -3.23 9.28 14.10
C LYS A 38 -2.47 8.57 15.21
N GLY A 39 -1.16 8.78 15.26
CA GLY A 39 -0.26 8.17 16.24
C GLY A 39 0.45 6.91 15.73
N ASP A 40 0.10 6.38 14.56
CA ASP A 40 0.80 5.22 13.99
C ASP A 40 2.19 5.63 13.49
N LYS A 41 3.20 4.77 13.71
CA LYS A 41 4.48 4.90 13.00
C LYS A 41 4.39 4.23 11.65
N VAL A 42 4.83 4.93 10.62
CA VAL A 42 4.77 4.47 9.23
C VAL A 42 6.11 4.58 8.54
N LEU A 43 6.32 3.65 7.60
CA LEU A 43 7.39 3.66 6.63
C LEU A 43 6.83 4.14 5.29
N THR A 44 7.44 5.19 4.77
CA THR A 44 7.11 5.76 3.45
C THR A 44 7.92 5.09 2.34
N GLN A 45 7.54 5.32 1.07
CA GLN A 45 8.26 4.79 -0.11
C GLN A 45 9.72 5.22 -0.18
N GLY A 46 10.09 6.35 0.43
CA GLY A 46 11.46 6.84 0.49
C GLY A 46 12.31 6.21 1.60
N GLY A 47 11.80 5.21 2.34
CA GLY A 47 12.48 4.63 3.49
C GLY A 47 12.44 5.50 4.75
N ILE A 48 11.65 6.58 4.75
CA ILE A 48 11.51 7.49 5.89
C ILE A 48 10.53 6.89 6.88
N VAL A 49 10.96 6.81 8.14
CA VAL A 49 10.13 6.44 9.29
C VAL A 49 9.60 7.70 9.94
N ALA A 50 8.28 7.77 10.12
CA ALA A 50 7.62 8.94 10.69
C ALA A 50 6.37 8.57 11.47
N SER A 51 5.92 9.46 12.34
CA SER A 51 4.69 9.31 13.12
C SER A 51 3.55 10.08 12.46
N ILE A 52 2.38 9.46 12.31
CA ILE A 52 1.20 10.14 11.75
C ILE A 52 0.66 11.14 12.76
N ARG A 53 0.66 12.43 12.40
CA ARG A 53 0.08 13.50 13.22
C ARG A 53 -1.35 13.82 12.84
N ASP A 54 -1.64 13.81 11.53
CA ASP A 54 -2.98 14.05 11.00
C ASP A 54 -3.20 13.27 9.70
N VAL A 55 -4.42 12.78 9.49
CA VAL A 55 -4.81 12.01 8.30
C VAL A 55 -5.94 12.76 7.60
N LYS A 56 -5.73 13.12 6.33
CA LYS A 56 -6.78 13.62 5.43
C LYS A 56 -7.05 12.59 4.35
N GLU A 57 -8.08 12.81 3.53
CA GLU A 57 -8.48 11.84 2.49
C GLU A 57 -7.37 11.52 1.49
N LYS A 58 -6.69 12.56 0.99
CA LYS A 58 -5.63 12.45 -0.03
C LYS A 58 -4.21 12.59 0.51
N GLU A 59 -4.06 13.27 1.65
CA GLU A 59 -2.77 13.67 2.22
C GLU A 59 -2.66 13.25 3.68
N VAL A 60 -1.45 12.96 4.13
CA VAL A 60 -1.14 12.63 5.52
C VAL A 60 -0.05 13.58 6.00
N VAL A 61 -0.22 14.11 7.21
CA VAL A 61 0.79 14.92 7.89
C VAL A 61 1.59 14.01 8.80
N LEU A 62 2.87 13.90 8.49
CA LEU A 62 3.85 13.13 9.23
C LEU A 62 4.72 14.05 10.07
N ASP A 63 5.11 13.55 11.24
CA ASP A 63 6.09 14.16 12.12
C ASP A 63 7.36 13.31 12.11
N ILE A 64 8.46 13.91 11.69
CA ILE A 64 9.79 13.30 11.65
C ILE A 64 10.66 14.14 12.58
N ASP A 65 10.83 13.67 13.81
CA ASP A 65 11.71 14.30 14.80
C ASP A 65 11.45 15.82 14.98
N GLY A 66 10.17 16.23 14.97
CA GLY A 66 9.75 17.62 15.11
C GLY A 66 9.51 18.36 13.78
N ALA A 67 9.98 17.81 12.65
CA ALA A 67 9.68 18.33 11.33
C ALA A 67 8.31 17.84 10.84
N LYS A 68 7.42 18.79 10.50
CA LYS A 68 6.11 18.49 9.91
C LYS A 68 6.23 18.40 8.39
N ILE A 69 6.02 17.22 7.84
CA ILE A 69 6.01 17.00 6.39
C ILE A 69 4.64 16.52 5.96
N ARG A 70 4.18 17.01 4.82
CA ARG A 70 2.95 16.54 4.20
C ARG A 70 3.27 15.68 3.01
N ILE A 71 2.71 14.48 3.00
CA ILE A 71 2.86 13.53 1.89
C ILE A 71 1.49 13.07 1.39
N VAL A 72 1.46 12.53 0.18
CA VAL A 72 0.28 11.83 -0.31
C VAL A 72 0.08 10.53 0.48
N ARG A 73 -1.18 10.18 0.76
CA ARG A 73 -1.55 8.91 1.42
C ARG A 73 -1.02 7.70 0.67
N ASP A 74 -0.84 7.85 -0.65
CA ASP A 74 -0.29 6.85 -1.55
C ASP A 74 1.14 6.42 -1.20
N ALA A 75 1.93 7.36 -0.67
CA ALA A 75 3.35 7.16 -0.38
C ALA A 75 3.61 6.37 0.91
N VAL A 76 2.57 5.99 1.66
CA VAL A 76 2.69 5.12 2.83
C VAL A 76 2.75 3.67 2.38
N VAL A 77 3.85 2.98 2.70
CA VAL A 77 4.11 1.59 2.29
C VAL A 77 3.76 0.61 3.39
N ARG A 78 4.18 0.91 4.62
CA ARG A 78 3.95 0.05 5.77
C ARG A 78 3.65 0.83 7.04
N VAL A 79 2.85 0.25 7.91
CA VAL A 79 2.67 0.68 9.30
C VAL A 79 3.60 -0.19 10.13
N LEU A 80 4.52 0.43 10.86
CA LEU A 80 5.52 -0.25 11.69
C LEU A 80 4.97 -0.51 13.10
N GLU A 81 4.28 0.48 13.66
CA GLU A 81 3.57 0.36 14.94
C GLU A 81 2.16 0.87 14.70
N ALA A 82 1.22 -0.06 14.55
CA ALA A 82 -0.19 0.26 14.62
C ALA A 82 -0.54 0.33 16.11
N LYS A 83 -1.10 1.46 16.55
CA LYS A 83 -1.47 1.64 17.97
C LYS A 83 -2.50 0.61 18.49
N ASP A 84 -3.07 -0.20 17.59
CA ASP A 84 -4.04 -1.26 17.89
C ASP A 84 -3.46 -2.69 17.90
N ALA A 85 -2.16 -2.88 17.62
CA ALA A 85 -1.55 -4.22 17.52
C ALA A 85 -1.03 -4.79 18.85
N GLU A 86 -1.07 -4.03 19.95
CA GLU A 86 -0.54 -4.48 21.25
C GLU A 86 -1.61 -5.13 22.16
N THR A 87 -2.85 -5.33 21.70
CA THR A 87 -3.94 -5.86 22.56
C THR A 87 -4.45 -7.26 22.16
N ALA A 88 -3.80 -7.97 21.23
CA ALA A 88 -4.30 -9.27 20.74
C ALA A 88 -3.43 -10.50 21.06
N THR A 89 -2.40 -10.37 21.90
CA THR A 89 -1.63 -11.51 22.40
C THR A 89 -1.28 -11.33 23.87
N VAL A 90 -2.28 -11.51 24.73
CA VAL A 90 -2.10 -12.00 26.11
C VAL A 90 -3.04 -13.18 26.29
#